data_AF-A0A7X6SCL2-F1
#
_entry.id   AF-A0A7X6SCL2-F1
#
_cell.length_a   1.000
_cell.length_b   1.000
_cell.length_c   1.000
_cell.angle_alpha   90.00
_cell.angle_beta   90.00
_cell.angle_gamma   90.00
#
_symmetry.space_group_name_H-M   'P 1'
#
loop_
_entity.id
_entity.type
_entity.pdbx_description
1 polymer ?
#
loop_
_entity_poly.entity_id
_entity_poly.type
_entity_poly.pdbx_seq_one_letter_code
_entity_poly.pdbx_strand_id
1 'polypeptide(L)'
;MEKWFKNTRIMLLFGTLWGLTELVCGYMLHIITLPVAGALLMPVGILCMYYTYGNTGKIRHAVLVSVIAASLKLTTLFFIPAGAIHLVINPVVAILLQGVCLMLPIRYMHARKEQSRPGYLYILIAVFFSGIFLYKLAFALFQQFLNYRSGTPVLAGLNLYRESAYFFGETLISTLVLSFMIYFSKVKEKTTRPHPHSIGLPPPAPK
;
A
#
# COMPACT_ATOMS: atom_id res chain seq x y z
N MET A 1 -2.49 -18.18 -22.79
CA MET A 1 -3.53 -17.14 -22.59
C MET A 1 -4.07 -17.10 -21.15
N GLU A 2 -4.36 -18.24 -20.52
CA GLU A 2 -4.93 -18.32 -19.17
C GLU A 2 -4.20 -17.51 -18.08
N LYS A 3 -2.86 -17.57 -18.04
CA LYS A 3 -2.04 -16.79 -17.09
C LYS A 3 -2.20 -15.27 -17.25
N TRP A 4 -2.40 -14.79 -18.48
CA TRP A 4 -2.62 -13.38 -18.73
C TRP A 4 -3.98 -12.95 -18.19
N PHE A 5 -5.05 -13.69 -18.49
CA PHE A 5 -6.39 -13.45 -17.95
C PHE A 5 -6.41 -13.47 -16.42
N LYS A 6 -5.75 -14.45 -15.81
CA LYS A 6 -5.62 -14.53 -14.34
C LYS A 6 -4.97 -13.27 -13.77
N ASN A 7 -3.84 -12.85 -14.33
CA ASN A 7 -3.12 -11.67 -13.84
C ASN A 7 -3.94 -10.39 -14.00
N THR A 8 -4.61 -10.22 -15.14
CA THR A 8 -5.47 -9.06 -15.40
C THR A 8 -6.62 -8.99 -14.39
N ARG A 9 -7.27 -10.12 -14.08
CA ARG A 9 -8.32 -10.18 -13.06
C ARG A 9 -7.81 -9.78 -11.68
N ILE A 10 -6.61 -10.23 -11.30
CA ILE A 10 -5.98 -9.87 -10.02
C ILE A 10 -5.71 -8.35 -9.96
N MET A 11 -5.13 -7.78 -11.02
CA MET A 11 -4.85 -6.33 -11.07
C MET A 11 -6.14 -5.51 -11.00
N LEU A 12 -7.17 -5.90 -11.75
CA LEU A 12 -8.47 -5.21 -11.72
C LEU A 12 -9.13 -5.31 -10.35
N LEU A 13 -9.11 -6.49 -9.73
CA LEU A 13 -9.70 -6.70 -8.41
C LEU A 13 -9.04 -5.81 -7.36
N PHE A 14 -7.71 -5.88 -7.21
CA PHE A 14 -7.00 -5.11 -6.17
C PHE A 14 -6.94 -3.61 -6.49
N GLY A 15 -6.81 -3.23 -7.77
CA GLY A 15 -6.85 -1.84 -8.20
C GLY A 15 -8.22 -1.20 -7.94
N THR A 16 -9.30 -1.93 -8.22
CA THR A 16 -10.66 -1.46 -7.94
C THR A 16 -10.94 -1.40 -6.45
N LEU A 17 -10.50 -2.40 -5.67
CA LEU A 17 -10.66 -2.42 -4.22
C LEU A 17 -9.98 -1.20 -3.57
N TRP A 18 -8.73 -0.92 -3.94
CA TRP A 18 -8.04 0.27 -3.46
C TRP A 18 -8.74 1.55 -3.92
N GLY A 19 -9.05 1.69 -5.21
CA GLY A 19 -9.70 2.89 -5.75
C GLY A 19 -11.07 3.18 -5.12
N LEU A 20 -11.90 2.16 -4.90
CA LEU A 20 -13.18 2.30 -4.21
C LEU A 20 -13.01 2.66 -2.74
N THR A 21 -12.02 2.10 -2.06
CA THR A 21 -11.71 2.47 -0.67
C THR A 21 -11.36 3.95 -0.60
N GLU A 22 -10.59 4.46 -1.55
CA GLU A 22 -10.19 5.87 -1.59
C GLU A 22 -11.29 6.82 -2.04
N LEU A 23 -12.26 6.31 -2.79
CA LEU A 23 -13.46 7.03 -3.15
C LEU A 23 -14.41 7.17 -1.94
N VAL A 24 -14.69 6.06 -1.25
CA VAL A 24 -15.66 5.99 -0.15
C VAL A 24 -15.05 6.46 1.16
N CYS A 25 -14.05 5.74 1.66
CA CYS A 25 -13.43 6.04 2.95
C CYS A 25 -12.67 7.36 2.90
N GLY A 26 -11.99 7.68 1.79
CA GLY A 26 -11.34 8.98 1.61
C GLY A 26 -12.33 10.16 1.70
N TYR A 27 -13.51 10.03 1.10
CA TYR A 27 -14.55 11.07 1.20
C TYR A 27 -15.13 11.16 2.63
N MET A 28 -15.43 10.02 3.26
CA MET A 28 -15.94 10.01 4.64
C MET A 28 -14.94 10.60 5.64
N LEU A 29 -13.65 10.32 5.47
CA LEU A 29 -12.58 10.85 6.33
C LEU A 29 -12.43 12.37 6.21
N HIS A 30 -12.68 12.94 5.03
CA HIS A 30 -12.74 14.40 4.86
C HIS A 30 -13.93 15.03 5.59
N ILE A 31 -15.08 14.36 5.63
CA ILE A 31 -16.26 14.85 6.37
C ILE A 31 -15.99 14.91 7.88
N ILE A 32 -15.30 13.89 8.43
CA ILE A 32 -15.06 13.78 9.88
C ILE A 32 -13.84 14.63 10.30
N THR A 33 -13.14 15.28 9.36
CA THR A 33 -11.92 16.07 9.60
C THR A 33 -10.86 15.31 10.40
N LEU A 34 -10.85 13.98 10.27
CA LEU A 34 -9.88 13.14 10.97
C LEU A 34 -8.51 13.40 10.34
N PRO A 35 -7.52 13.92 11.11
CA PRO A 35 -6.20 14.19 10.55
C PRO A 35 -5.61 12.90 9.95
N VAL A 36 -5.94 11.74 10.54
CA VAL A 36 -5.25 10.45 10.39
C VAL A 36 -5.69 9.63 9.17
N ALA A 37 -6.45 10.25 8.26
CA ALA A 37 -7.00 9.60 7.08
C ALA A 37 -5.92 8.90 6.24
N GLY A 38 -4.81 9.59 5.99
CA GLY A 38 -3.70 9.06 5.22
C GLY A 38 -3.01 7.86 5.89
N ALA A 39 -2.99 7.82 7.23
CA ALA A 39 -2.35 6.72 7.96
C ALA A 39 -3.14 5.41 7.90
N LEU A 40 -4.45 5.48 7.70
CA LEU A 40 -5.33 4.31 7.62
C LEU A 40 -5.52 3.81 6.18
N LEU A 41 -5.63 4.73 5.22
CA LEU A 41 -5.83 4.39 3.81
C LEU A 41 -4.55 3.86 3.15
N MET A 42 -3.39 4.36 3.58
CA MET A 42 -2.11 3.93 3.01
C MET A 42 -1.85 2.43 3.16
N PRO A 43 -2.00 1.80 4.35
CA PRO A 43 -1.91 0.34 4.49
C PRO A 43 -2.79 -0.44 3.52
N VAL A 44 -4.02 0.02 3.23
CA VAL A 44 -4.92 -0.64 2.28
C VAL A 44 -4.30 -0.69 0.89
N GLY A 45 -3.77 0.44 0.41
CA GLY A 45 -3.09 0.50 -0.87
C GLY A 45 -1.86 -0.41 -0.94
N ILE A 46 -1.04 -0.41 0.11
CA ILE A 46 0.16 -1.26 0.17
C ILE A 46 -0.22 -2.74 0.20
N LEU A 47 -1.28 -3.13 0.91
CA LEU A 47 -1.77 -4.51 0.93
C LEU A 47 -2.26 -4.95 -0.45
N CYS A 48 -3.01 -4.10 -1.16
CA CYS A 48 -3.46 -4.38 -2.53
C CYS A 48 -2.27 -4.64 -3.46
N MET A 49 -1.22 -3.81 -3.37
CA MET A 49 0.03 -4.01 -4.12
C MET A 49 0.77 -5.28 -3.68
N TYR A 50 0.89 -5.51 -2.38
CA TYR A 50 1.61 -6.65 -1.78
C TYR A 50 1.00 -7.97 -2.23
N TYR A 51 -0.32 -8.12 -2.11
CA TYR A 51 -1.02 -9.33 -2.55
C TYR A 51 -1.04 -9.49 -4.07
N THR A 52 -1.11 -8.40 -4.83
CA THR A 52 -0.97 -8.46 -6.30
C THR A 52 0.39 -9.00 -6.71
N TYR A 53 1.48 -8.54 -6.07
CA TYR A 53 2.81 -9.05 -6.35
C TYR A 53 2.93 -10.53 -5.95
N GLY A 54 2.44 -10.91 -4.77
CA GLY A 54 2.44 -12.30 -4.30
C GLY A 54 1.70 -13.27 -5.23
N ASN A 55 0.58 -12.84 -5.83
CA ASN A 55 -0.22 -13.69 -6.72
C ASN A 55 0.29 -13.72 -8.17
N THR A 56 0.92 -12.64 -8.65
CA THR A 56 1.33 -12.52 -10.05
C THR A 56 2.82 -12.73 -10.29
N GLY A 57 3.65 -12.58 -9.25
CA GLY A 57 5.11 -12.61 -9.32
C GLY A 57 5.74 -11.45 -10.10
N LYS A 58 4.95 -10.46 -10.53
CA LYS A 58 5.42 -9.36 -11.40
C LYS A 58 5.22 -8.02 -10.72
N ILE A 59 6.32 -7.34 -10.39
CA ILE A 59 6.24 -6.11 -9.62
C ILE A 59 5.57 -4.97 -10.39
N ARG A 60 5.68 -4.98 -11.73
CA ARG A 60 4.96 -4.05 -12.62
C ARG A 60 3.45 -4.13 -12.45
N HIS A 61 2.90 -5.32 -12.12
CA HIS A 61 1.46 -5.46 -11.88
C HIS A 61 1.03 -4.77 -10.58
N ALA A 62 1.87 -4.81 -9.54
CA ALA A 62 1.61 -4.08 -8.31
C ALA A 62 1.63 -2.56 -8.53
N VAL A 63 2.51 -2.06 -9.40
CA VAL A 63 2.48 -0.63 -9.81
C VAL A 63 1.22 -0.31 -10.64
N LEU A 64 0.83 -1.19 -11.57
CA LEU A 64 -0.40 -0.98 -12.37
C LEU A 64 -1.67 -0.92 -11.50
N VAL A 65 -1.69 -1.62 -10.36
CA VAL A 65 -2.77 -1.52 -9.38
C VAL A 65 -2.93 -0.09 -8.85
N SER A 66 -1.85 0.66 -8.62
CA SER A 66 -1.96 2.07 -8.23
C SER A 66 -2.48 2.94 -9.37
N VAL A 67 -2.11 2.64 -10.63
CA VAL A 67 -2.63 3.35 -11.80
C VAL A 67 -4.15 3.15 -11.94
N ILE A 68 -4.65 1.93 -11.74
CA ILE A 68 -6.08 1.63 -11.75
C ILE A 68 -6.79 2.40 -10.62
N ALA A 69 -6.25 2.37 -9.39
CA ALA A 69 -6.82 3.08 -8.26
C ALA A 69 -6.84 4.60 -8.48
N ALA A 70 -5.76 5.17 -9.00
CA ALA A 70 -5.65 6.59 -9.34
C ALA A 70 -6.65 7.00 -10.43
N SER A 71 -6.86 6.14 -11.44
CA SER A 71 -7.84 6.37 -12.50
C SER A 71 -9.27 6.42 -11.95
N LEU A 72 -9.61 5.52 -11.02
CA LEU A 72 -10.89 5.57 -10.32
C LEU A 72 -11.03 6.84 -9.49
N LYS A 73 -9.97 7.25 -8.78
CA LYS A 73 -9.99 8.51 -8.01
C LYS A 73 -10.20 9.72 -8.91
N LEU A 74 -9.60 9.77 -10.11
CA LEU A 74 -9.81 10.85 -11.08
C LEU A 74 -11.26 11.02 -11.53
N THR A 75 -12.08 9.96 -11.52
CA THR A 75 -13.50 10.09 -11.88
C THR A 75 -14.26 11.05 -10.97
N THR A 76 -13.76 11.32 -9.75
CA THR A 76 -14.35 12.33 -8.86
C THR A 76 -14.28 13.75 -9.40
N LEU A 77 -13.38 14.06 -10.34
CA LEU A 77 -13.32 15.37 -11.00
C LEU A 77 -14.63 15.75 -11.68
N PHE A 78 -15.42 14.78 -12.15
CA PHE A 78 -16.71 15.03 -12.80
C PHE A 78 -17.81 15.46 -11.81
N PHE A 79 -17.60 15.27 -10.51
CA PHE A 79 -18.62 15.50 -9.47
C PHE A 79 -18.26 16.65 -8.52
N ILE A 80 -17.03 17.17 -8.58
CA ILE A 80 -16.58 18.24 -7.69
C ILE A 80 -16.52 19.60 -8.39
N PRO A 81 -16.73 20.72 -7.65
CA PRO A 81 -16.56 22.06 -8.21
C PRO A 81 -15.12 22.31 -8.69
N ALA A 82 -14.96 23.14 -9.74
CA ALA A 82 -13.65 23.47 -10.31
C ALA A 82 -12.66 24.08 -9.29
N GLY A 83 -13.15 24.81 -8.29
CA GLY A 83 -12.31 25.35 -7.20
C GLY A 83 -11.72 24.29 -6.26
N ALA A 84 -12.25 23.06 -6.29
CA ALA A 84 -11.88 21.96 -5.39
C ALA A 84 -11.01 20.88 -6.05
N ILE A 85 -10.51 21.11 -7.28
CA ILE A 85 -9.74 20.12 -8.07
C ILE A 85 -8.54 19.55 -7.29
N HIS A 86 -7.89 20.36 -6.45
CA HIS A 86 -6.77 19.95 -5.62
C HIS A 86 -7.10 18.80 -4.65
N LEU A 87 -8.35 18.68 -4.18
CA LEU A 87 -8.81 17.59 -3.31
C LEU A 87 -8.83 16.22 -4.02
N VAL A 88 -8.75 16.22 -5.36
CA VAL A 88 -8.70 15.01 -6.17
C VAL A 88 -7.29 14.76 -6.68
N ILE A 89 -6.64 15.79 -7.23
CA ILE A 89 -5.30 15.66 -7.83
C ILE A 89 -4.25 15.26 -6.78
N ASN A 90 -4.32 15.81 -5.55
CA ASN A 90 -3.35 15.47 -4.51
C ASN A 90 -3.40 13.97 -4.14
N PRO A 91 -4.56 13.39 -3.80
CA PRO A 91 -4.69 11.94 -3.62
C PRO A 91 -4.27 11.12 -4.84
N VAL A 92 -4.58 11.57 -6.07
CA VAL A 92 -4.18 10.86 -7.30
C VAL A 92 -2.66 10.75 -7.41
N VAL A 93 -1.94 11.87 -7.21
CA VAL A 93 -0.47 11.87 -7.24
C VAL A 93 0.11 11.03 -6.10
N ALA A 94 -0.48 11.13 -4.90
CA ALA A 94 -0.12 10.31 -3.75
C ALA A 94 -0.23 8.81 -4.05
N ILE A 95 -1.35 8.34 -4.61
CA ILE A 95 -1.56 6.93 -5.01
C ILE A 95 -0.49 6.47 -6.01
N LEU A 96 -0.21 7.28 -7.04
CA LEU A 96 0.77 6.94 -8.06
C LEU A 96 2.19 6.84 -7.47
N LEU A 97 2.57 7.82 -6.66
CA LEU A 97 3.88 7.87 -6.02
C LEU A 97 4.06 6.73 -5.01
N GLN A 98 3.01 6.39 -4.25
CA GLN A 98 2.98 5.22 -3.38
C GLN A 98 3.26 3.94 -4.19
N GLY A 99 2.63 3.81 -5.37
CA GLY A 99 2.89 2.71 -6.31
C GLY A 99 4.36 2.54 -6.67
N VAL A 100 5.06 3.65 -6.92
CA VAL A 100 6.47 3.64 -7.30
C VAL A 100 7.39 3.41 -6.10
N CYS A 101 7.20 4.15 -5.02
CA CYS A 101 8.07 4.10 -3.84
C CYS A 101 8.01 2.75 -3.11
N LEU A 102 6.84 2.11 -3.05
CA LEU A 102 6.65 0.84 -2.33
C LEU A 102 7.02 -0.38 -3.17
N MET A 103 7.40 -0.19 -4.44
CA MET A 103 7.85 -1.25 -5.34
C MET A 103 9.03 -2.05 -4.75
N LEU A 104 10.04 -1.35 -4.21
CA LEU A 104 11.25 -1.96 -3.67
C LEU A 104 10.99 -2.68 -2.33
N PRO A 105 10.34 -2.05 -1.32
CA PRO A 105 9.91 -2.73 -0.09
C PRO A 105 9.15 -4.03 -0.35
N ILE A 106 8.14 -4.00 -1.22
CA ILE A 106 7.30 -5.16 -1.52
C ILE A 106 8.12 -6.28 -2.15
N ARG A 107 8.97 -5.95 -3.14
CA ARG A 107 9.84 -6.93 -3.81
C ARG A 107 10.84 -7.54 -2.83
N TYR A 108 11.45 -6.72 -1.98
CA TYR A 108 12.41 -7.17 -0.98
C TYR A 108 11.76 -8.15 0.02
N MET A 109 10.58 -7.82 0.53
CA MET A 109 9.89 -8.67 1.52
C MET A 109 9.52 -10.04 0.95
N HIS A 110 9.11 -10.10 -0.31
CA HIS A 110 8.79 -11.38 -0.98
C HIS A 110 10.02 -12.18 -1.41
N ALA A 111 11.18 -11.53 -1.58
CA ALA A 111 12.43 -12.22 -1.87
C ALA A 111 13.04 -12.90 -0.63
N ARG A 112 12.65 -12.47 0.58
CA ARG A 112 13.08 -13.08 1.83
C ARG A 112 12.29 -14.37 2.07
N LYS A 113 13.00 -15.45 2.45
CA LYS A 113 12.35 -16.69 2.87
C LYS A 113 11.48 -16.41 4.11
N GLU A 114 10.22 -16.82 4.00
CA GLU A 114 9.21 -16.62 5.02
C GLU A 114 9.53 -17.50 6.24
N GLN A 115 10.01 -16.85 7.30
CA GLN A 115 10.40 -17.54 8.54
C GLN A 115 9.47 -17.06 9.66
N SER A 116 8.82 -17.98 10.36
CA SER A 116 7.84 -17.71 11.43
C SER A 116 8.45 -17.19 12.74
N ARG A 117 9.60 -16.52 12.66
CA ARG A 117 10.32 -15.98 13.81
C ARG A 117 9.91 -14.53 14.05
N PRO A 118 9.94 -14.05 15.31
CA PRO A 118 9.68 -12.64 15.61
C PRO A 118 10.61 -11.68 14.85
N GLY A 119 11.81 -12.15 14.46
CA GLY A 119 12.72 -11.44 13.55
C GLY A 119 12.09 -10.96 12.24
N TYR A 120 11.12 -11.70 11.69
CA TYR A 120 10.44 -11.32 10.45
C TYR A 120 9.56 -10.07 10.63
N LEU A 121 8.93 -9.90 11.79
CA LEU A 121 8.12 -8.71 12.10
C LEU A 121 9.00 -7.45 12.19
N TYR A 122 10.18 -7.54 12.82
CA TYR A 122 11.12 -6.41 12.87
C TYR A 122 11.61 -5.99 11.48
N ILE A 123 11.88 -6.96 10.60
CA ILE A 123 12.27 -6.69 9.21
C ILE A 123 11.11 -6.04 8.44
N LEU A 124 9.88 -6.54 8.60
CA LEU A 124 8.69 -5.93 8.00
C LEU A 124 8.56 -4.46 8.41
N ILE A 125 8.63 -4.19 9.71
CA ILE A 125 8.52 -2.83 10.25
C ILE A 125 9.63 -1.95 9.66
N ALA A 126 10.89 -2.38 9.72
CA ALA A 126 12.00 -1.57 9.22
C ALA A 126 11.86 -1.25 7.72
N VAL A 127 11.57 -2.26 6.89
CA VAL A 127 11.48 -2.11 5.42
C VAL A 127 10.30 -1.23 5.02
N PHE A 128 9.12 -1.47 5.60
CA PHE A 128 7.94 -0.68 5.27
C PHE A 128 7.99 0.72 5.88
N PHE A 129 8.59 0.91 7.06
CA PHE A 129 8.84 2.23 7.62
C PHE A 129 9.68 3.07 6.67
N SER A 130 10.84 2.55 6.24
CA SER A 130 11.71 3.25 5.30
C SER A 130 11.02 3.54 3.97
N GLY A 131 10.24 2.59 3.44
CA GLY A 131 9.47 2.77 2.21
C GLY A 131 8.38 3.84 2.29
N ILE A 132 7.60 3.82 3.37
CA ILE A 132 6.54 4.80 3.62
C ILE A 132 7.14 6.18 3.88
N PHE A 133 8.22 6.25 4.66
CA PHE A 133 8.93 7.49 4.93
C PHE A 133 9.45 8.12 3.63
N LEU A 134 10.10 7.32 2.77
CA LEU A 134 10.58 7.78 1.47
C LEU A 134 9.44 8.27 0.57
N TYR A 135 8.32 7.53 0.53
CA TYR A 135 7.12 7.94 -0.18
C TYR A 135 6.62 9.31 0.28
N LYS A 136 6.44 9.51 1.59
CA LYS A 136 5.93 10.76 2.13
C LYS A 136 6.92 11.91 1.93
N LEU A 137 8.22 11.64 2.02
CA LEU A 137 9.26 12.63 1.74
C LEU A 137 9.20 13.06 0.27
N ALA A 138 9.11 12.10 -0.65
CA ALA A 138 8.96 12.39 -2.07
C ALA A 138 7.69 13.18 -2.37
N PHE A 139 6.57 12.84 -1.71
CA PHE A 139 5.31 13.59 -1.86
C PHE A 139 5.44 15.02 -1.33
N ALA A 140 6.05 15.21 -0.16
CA ALA A 140 6.27 16.52 0.43
C ALA A 140 7.17 17.41 -0.45
N LEU A 141 8.26 16.84 -1.00
CA LEU A 141 9.14 17.55 -1.94
C LEU A 141 8.41 17.93 -3.23
N PHE A 142 7.57 17.03 -3.76
CA PHE A 142 6.74 17.31 -4.93
C PHE A 142 5.77 18.48 -4.67
N GLN A 143 5.12 18.50 -3.50
CA GLN A 143 4.22 19.59 -3.10
C GLN A 143 4.98 20.92 -2.93
N GLN A 144 6.17 20.90 -2.31
CA GLN A 144 7.03 22.08 -2.20
C GLN A 144 7.46 22.62 -3.58
N PHE A 145 7.83 21.74 -4.50
CA PHE A 145 8.19 22.11 -5.86
C PHE A 145 7.01 22.78 -6.60
N LEU A 146 5.81 22.22 -6.48
CA LEU A 146 4.60 22.81 -7.07
C LEU A 146 4.28 24.18 -6.48
N ASN A 147 4.40 24.35 -5.16
CA ASN A 147 4.20 25.64 -4.53
C ASN A 147 5.18 26.70 -5.05
N TYR A 148 6.48 26.35 -5.11
CA TYR A 148 7.51 27.24 -5.63
C TYR A 148 7.22 27.70 -7.08
N ARG A 149 6.67 26.81 -7.92
CA ARG A 149 6.37 27.12 -9.32
C ARG A 149 5.04 27.84 -9.55
N SER A 150 4.03 27.58 -8.72
CA SER A 150 2.64 27.99 -8.98
C SER A 150 2.15 29.11 -8.07
N GLY A 151 2.86 29.41 -6.97
CA GLY A 151 2.49 30.43 -5.99
C GLY A 151 1.20 30.13 -5.20
N THR A 152 0.58 28.97 -5.40
CA THR A 152 -0.68 28.59 -4.76
C THR A 152 -0.45 27.82 -3.45
N PRO A 153 -0.82 28.38 -2.28
CA PRO A 153 -0.58 27.76 -0.97
C PRO A 153 -1.42 26.50 -0.70
N VAL A 154 -2.49 26.28 -1.48
CA VAL A 154 -3.40 25.12 -1.36
C VAL A 154 -2.68 23.78 -1.67
N LEU A 155 -1.53 23.83 -2.35
CA LEU A 155 -0.63 22.71 -2.64
C LEU A 155 0.63 22.72 -1.76
N ALA A 156 0.70 23.60 -0.75
CA ALA A 156 1.90 23.92 0.02
C ALA A 156 1.82 23.57 1.51
N GLY A 157 0.80 22.83 1.91
CA GLY A 157 0.36 22.71 3.30
C GLY A 157 1.16 21.78 4.20
N LEU A 158 2.48 21.64 4.04
CA LEU A 158 3.31 20.96 5.06
C LEU A 158 4.40 21.89 5.57
N ASN A 159 4.13 22.52 6.71
CA ASN A 159 5.16 23.10 7.56
C ASN A 159 5.91 21.94 8.22
N LEU A 160 6.93 21.40 7.53
CA LEU A 160 7.68 20.20 7.97
C LEU A 160 8.18 20.32 9.42
N TYR A 161 8.52 21.53 9.86
CA TYR A 161 8.98 21.81 11.22
C TYR A 161 7.87 21.63 12.27
N ARG A 162 6.65 22.07 11.97
CA ARG A 162 5.49 22.03 12.89
C ARG A 162 4.74 20.70 12.83
N GLU A 163 4.71 20.08 11.66
CA GLU A 163 3.98 18.84 11.36
C GLU A 163 4.89 17.60 11.33
N SER A 164 6.16 17.72 11.75
CA SER A 164 7.11 16.60 11.79
C SER A 164 6.60 15.44 12.66
N ALA A 165 6.12 15.74 13.87
CA ALA A 165 5.54 14.74 14.76
C ALA A 165 4.35 14.01 14.12
N TYR A 166 3.55 14.73 13.34
CA TYR A 166 2.42 14.20 12.59
C TYR A 166 2.87 13.26 11.47
N PHE A 167 3.86 13.72 10.68
CA PHE A 167 4.49 12.97 9.60
C PHE A 167 5.07 11.62 10.09
N PHE A 168 5.85 11.65 11.17
CA PHE A 168 6.44 10.47 11.78
C PHE A 168 5.40 9.58 12.46
N GLY A 169 4.47 10.17 13.21
CA GLY A 169 3.41 9.45 13.91
C GLY A 169 2.53 8.64 12.96
N GLU A 170 2.04 9.25 11.88
CA GLU A 170 1.27 8.55 10.87
C GLU A 170 2.09 7.47 10.14
N THR A 171 3.39 7.72 9.90
CA THR A 171 4.29 6.73 9.28
C THR A 171 4.43 5.50 10.17
N LEU A 172 4.60 5.72 11.47
CA LEU A 172 4.67 4.66 12.47
C LEU A 172 3.36 3.88 12.53
N ILE A 173 2.22 4.56 12.65
CA ILE A 173 0.88 3.93 12.68
C ILE A 173 0.66 3.08 11.42
N SER A 174 0.89 3.66 10.23
CA SER A 174 0.72 2.96 8.94
C SER A 174 1.59 1.70 8.88
N THR A 175 2.85 1.82 9.30
CA THR A 175 3.81 0.71 9.28
C THR A 175 3.41 -0.39 10.23
N LEU A 176 2.99 -0.05 11.46
CA LEU A 176 2.59 -1.02 12.48
C LEU A 176 1.34 -1.78 12.03
N VAL A 177 0.31 -1.06 11.56
CA VAL A 177 -0.92 -1.65 11.03
C VAL A 177 -0.59 -2.60 9.88
N LEU A 178 0.16 -2.12 8.88
CA LEU A 178 0.55 -2.93 7.72
C LEU A 178 1.35 -4.17 8.11
N SER A 179 2.39 -4.01 8.93
CA SER A 179 3.29 -5.09 9.32
C SER A 179 2.54 -6.15 10.14
N PHE A 180 1.65 -5.72 11.02
CA PHE A 180 0.77 -6.62 11.78
C PHE A 180 -0.16 -7.39 10.85
N MET A 181 -0.85 -6.72 9.92
CA MET A 181 -1.77 -7.38 8.97
C MET A 181 -1.06 -8.42 8.10
N ILE A 182 0.14 -8.10 7.60
CA ILE A 182 0.95 -9.06 6.82
C ILE A 182 1.39 -10.22 7.71
N TYR A 183 1.94 -9.95 8.89
CA TYR A 183 2.41 -10.97 9.82
C TYR A 183 1.31 -11.97 10.18
N PHE A 184 0.12 -11.49 10.58
CA PHE A 184 -0.99 -12.36 10.95
C PHE A 184 -1.55 -13.16 9.77
N SER A 185 -1.63 -12.55 8.59
CA SER A 185 -2.06 -13.25 7.37
C SER A 185 -1.12 -14.42 7.05
N LYS A 186 0.18 -14.23 7.26
CA LYS A 186 1.20 -15.27 7.06
C LYS A 186 1.21 -16.36 8.13
N VAL A 187 1.04 -15.98 9.40
CA VAL A 187 0.88 -16.96 10.49
C VAL A 187 -0.34 -17.86 10.23
N LYS A 188 -1.47 -17.28 9.81
CA LYS A 188 -2.69 -18.04 9.48
C LYS A 188 -2.50 -18.97 8.27
N GLU A 189 -1.78 -18.52 7.23
CA GLU A 189 -1.46 -19.34 6.04
C GLU A 189 -0.62 -20.57 6.42
N LYS A 190 0.33 -20.43 7.36
CA LYS A 190 1.14 -21.55 7.84
C LYS A 190 0.34 -22.55 8.68
N THR A 191 -0.55 -22.08 9.55
CA THR A 191 -1.38 -22.97 10.40
C THR A 191 -2.39 -23.77 9.59
N THR A 192 -2.86 -23.24 8.46
CA THR A 192 -3.88 -23.88 7.61
C THR A 192 -3.31 -24.86 6.58
N ARG A 193 -2.01 -24.82 6.27
CA ARG A 193 -1.34 -25.83 5.43
C ARG A 193 -0.76 -26.94 6.32
N PRO A 194 -1.30 -28.17 6.32
CA PRO A 194 -0.73 -29.26 7.11
C PRO A 194 0.71 -29.55 6.65
N HIS A 195 1.60 -29.83 7.60
CA HIS A 195 2.97 -30.24 7.32
C HIS A 195 2.96 -31.51 6.44
N PRO A 196 3.68 -31.57 5.30
CA PRO A 196 3.72 -32.74 4.45
C PRO A 196 4.50 -33.95 5.02
N HIS A 197 4.73 -34.01 6.34
CA HIS A 197 5.49 -35.09 6.98
C HIS A 197 4.65 -36.05 7.84
N SER A 198 3.35 -36.18 7.58
CA SER A 198 2.50 -37.16 8.27
C SER A 198 1.59 -37.98 7.35
N ILE A 199 2.02 -38.25 6.11
CA ILE A 199 1.45 -39.37 5.36
C ILE A 199 2.33 -40.57 5.71
N GLY A 200 1.84 -41.38 6.66
CA GLY A 200 2.51 -42.59 7.10
C GLY A 200 2.78 -43.53 5.93
N LEU A 201 4.05 -43.67 5.58
CA LEU A 201 4.50 -44.82 4.82
C LEU A 201 4.49 -46.01 5.78
N PRO A 202 3.84 -47.14 5.44
CA PRO A 202 3.90 -48.34 6.27
C PRO A 202 5.36 -48.81 6.38
N PRO A 203 5.75 -49.39 7.54
CA PRO A 203 7.10 -49.90 7.74
C PRO A 203 7.43 -50.96 6.67
N PRO A 204 8.68 -51.02 6.19
CA PRO A 204 9.08 -52.01 5.20
C PRO A 204 8.88 -53.42 5.78
N ALA A 205 8.29 -54.30 4.97
CA ALA A 205 8.02 -55.68 5.35
C ALA A 205 9.33 -56.38 5.77
N PRO A 206 9.31 -57.17 6.86
CA PRO A 206 10.49 -57.92 7.29
C PRO A 206 10.90 -58.91 6.20
N LYS A 207 12.20 -58.90 5.86
CA LYS A 207 12.85 -59.92 5.03
C LYS A 207 13.15 -61.16 5.86
#